data_AF-A0A0K1SA17-F1
#
_entry.id   AF-A0A0K1SA17-F1
#
_cell.length_a   1.000
_cell.length_b   1.000
_cell.length_c   1.000
_cell.angle_alpha   90.00
_cell.angle_beta   90.00
_cell.angle_gamma   90.00
#
_symmetry.space_group_name_H-M   'P 1'
#
loop_
_entity.id
_entity.type
_entity.pdbx_description
1 polymer ?
#
loop_
_entity_poly.entity_id
_entity_poly.type
_entity_poly.pdbx_seq_one_letter_code
_entity_poly.pdbx_strand_id
1 'polypeptide(L)' 'MSQYVLLRIQVIQEELEALKKTVIHQLEGSRNKTQIKGLWKDVVISDDDLEEAEKAVFRD' A
#
# COMPACT_ATOMS: atom_id res chain seq x y z
N MET A 1 26.23 -3.00 37.44
CA MET A 1 24.77 -3.02 37.22
C MET A 1 24.31 -1.84 36.36
N SER A 2 24.51 -0.58 36.77
CA SER A 2 24.05 0.62 36.02
C SER A 2 24.51 0.66 34.56
N GLN A 3 25.80 0.40 34.28
CA GLN A 3 26.35 0.49 32.92
C GLN A 3 25.78 -0.56 31.94
N TYR A 4 25.54 -1.79 32.41
CA TYR A 4 24.92 -2.84 31.61
C TYR A 4 23.47 -2.48 31.26
N VAL A 5 22.73 -1.93 32.23
CA VAL A 5 21.35 -1.47 32.02
C VAL A 5 21.31 -0.35 30.99
N LEU A 6 22.21 0.63 31.09
CA LEU A 6 22.31 1.72 30.10
C LEU A 6 22.64 1.21 28.70
N LEU A 7 23.60 0.27 28.58
CA LEU A 7 23.94 -0.34 27.29
C LEU A 7 22.74 -1.11 26.70
N ARG A 8 22.00 -1.86 27.53
CA ARG A 8 20.81 -2.57 27.08
C ARG A 8 19.70 -1.62 26.63
N ILE A 9 19.51 -0.49 27.33
CA ILE A 9 18.56 0.55 26.91
C ILE A 9 18.96 1.09 25.52
N GLN A 10 20.24 1.39 25.31
CA GLN A 10 20.73 1.90 24.04
C GLN A 10 20.50 0.89 22.89
N VAL A 11 20.84 -0.38 23.10
CA VAL A 11 20.61 -1.43 22.09
C VAL A 11 19.13 -1.56 21.73
N ILE A 12 18.24 -1.53 22.73
CA ILE A 12 16.79 -1.59 22.49
C ILE A 12 16.31 -0.38 21.68
N GLN A 13 16.85 0.81 21.94
CA GLN A 13 16.52 2.02 21.18
C GLN A 13 16.96 1.90 19.71
N GLU A 14 18.14 1.36 19.46
CA GLU A 14 18.65 1.12 18.10
C GLU A 14 17.80 0.09 17.34
N GLU A 15 17.42 -1.01 17.99
CA GLU A 15 16.53 -2.04 17.43
C GLU A 15 15.14 -1.47 17.10
N LEU A 16 14.60 -0.62 17.97
CA LEU A 16 13.30 0.02 17.77
C LEU A 16 13.31 0.97 16.55
N GLU A 17 14.37 1.74 16.37
CA GLU A 17 14.51 2.63 15.21
C GLU A 17 14.68 1.84 13.90
N ALA A 18 15.40 0.71 13.92
CA ALA A 18 15.50 -0.19 12.77
C ALA A 18 14.13 -0.79 12.40
N LEU A 19 13.34 -1.20 13.40
CA LEU A 19 11.99 -1.71 13.19
C LEU A 19 11.06 -0.63 12.62
N LYS A 20 11.09 0.58 13.17
CA LYS A 20 10.30 1.72 12.70
C LYS A 20 10.57 2.02 11.22
N LYS A 21 11.85 2.06 10.82
CA LYS A 21 12.22 2.24 9.41
C LYS A 21 11.63 1.13 8.54
N THR A 22 11.74 -0.13 8.96
CA THR A 22 11.21 -1.26 8.21
C THR A 22 9.70 -1.17 8.03
N VAL A 23 8.96 -0.81 9.07
CA VAL A 23 7.49 -0.63 9.02
C VAL A 23 7.11 0.53 8.10
N ILE A 24 7.82 1.67 8.15
CA ILE A 24 7.59 2.79 7.22
C ILE A 24 7.81 2.34 5.77
N HIS A 25 8.90 1.63 5.49
CA HIS A 25 9.18 1.12 4.14
C HIS A 25 8.12 0.10 3.67
N GLN A 26 7.57 -0.72 4.57
CA GLN A 26 6.47 -1.63 4.23
C GLN A 26 5.17 -0.89 3.93
N LEU A 27 4.84 0.14 4.73
CA LEU A 27 3.68 1.00 4.51
C LEU A 27 3.79 1.80 3.20
N GLU A 28 4.98 2.27 2.85
CA GLU A 28 5.25 2.99 1.61
C GLU A 28 5.35 2.05 0.39
N GLY A 29 6.03 0.91 0.54
CA GLY A 29 6.26 -0.09 -0.51
C GLY A 29 5.01 -0.89 -0.90
N SER A 30 4.01 -1.01 -0.02
CA SER A 30 2.69 -1.55 -0.36
C SER A 30 1.89 -0.60 -1.26
N ARG A 31 2.30 0.66 -1.38
CA ARG A 31 1.63 1.67 -2.19
C ARG A 31 2.31 1.75 -3.56
N ASN A 32 2.42 0.62 -4.24
CA ASN A 32 2.54 0.62 -5.70
C ASN A 32 1.29 1.31 -6.23
N LYS A 33 1.36 2.62 -6.43
CA LYS A 33 0.30 3.39 -7.09
C LYS A 33 0.24 2.83 -8.51
N THR A 34 -0.62 1.83 -8.73
CA THR A 34 -0.95 1.36 -10.07
C THR A 34 -1.31 2.60 -10.87
N GLN A 35 -0.57 2.88 -11.93
CA GLN A 35 -0.87 4.01 -12.78
C GLN A 35 -2.13 3.65 -13.56
N ILE A 36 -3.30 4.00 -13.03
CA ILE A 36 -4.60 3.77 -13.68
C ILE A 36 -4.72 4.66 -14.94
N LYS A 37 -3.90 5.71 -15.03
CA LYS A 37 -3.88 6.64 -16.15
C LYS A 37 -3.44 5.93 -17.43
N GLY A 38 -4.37 5.80 -18.38
CA GLY A 38 -4.10 5.22 -19.70
C GLY A 38 -4.51 3.77 -19.88
N LEU A 39 -5.03 3.09 -18.84
CA LEU A 39 -5.56 1.72 -18.99
C LEU A 39 -6.71 1.62 -19.99
N TRP A 40 -7.45 2.73 -20.18
CA TRP A 40 -8.60 2.83 -21.07
C TRP A 40 -8.31 3.67 -22.32
N LYS A 41 -7.04 3.98 -22.60
CA LYS A 41 -6.66 4.95 -23.64
C LYS A 41 -7.14 4.53 -25.04
N ASP A 42 -7.21 3.23 -25.29
CA ASP A 42 -7.57 2.65 -26.59
C ASP A 42 -8.85 1.79 -26.49
N VAL A 43 -9.55 1.84 -25.35
CA VAL A 43 -10.82 1.14 -25.16
C VAL A 43 -11.93 2.05 -25.68
N VAL A 44 -12.57 1.64 -26.77
CA VAL A 44 -13.79 2.29 -27.28
C VAL A 44 -14.95 1.72 -26.50
N ILE A 45 -15.52 2.52 -25.60
CA ILE A 45 -16.73 2.16 -24.85
C ILE A 45 -17.93 2.49 -25.73
N SER A 46 -18.71 1.47 -26.10
CA SER A 46 -19.97 1.60 -26.82
C SER A 46 -21.16 1.67 -25.86
N ASP A 47 -22.32 2.10 -26.37
CA ASP A 47 -23.56 2.13 -25.59
C ASP A 47 -23.98 0.71 -25.14
N ASP A 48 -23.68 -0.32 -25.95
CA ASP A 48 -23.93 -1.72 -25.61
C ASP A 48 -23.08 -2.17 -24.41
N ASP A 49 -21.82 -1.72 -24.33
CA ASP A 49 -20.93 -2.02 -23.19
C ASP A 49 -21.45 -1.39 -21.89
N LEU A 50 -22.07 -0.21 -21.98
CA LEU A 50 -22.67 0.48 -20.85
C LEU A 50 -23.95 -0.24 -20.39
N GLU A 51 -24.80 -0.68 -21.32
CA GLU A 51 -26.03 -1.41 -21.00
C GLU A 51 -25.74 -2.79 -20.40
N GLU A 52 -24.69 -3.48 -20.88
CA GLU A 52 -24.24 -4.74 -20.30
C GLU A 52 -23.64 -4.54 -18.90
N ALA A 53 -22.86 -3.48 -18.68
CA ALA A 53 -22.34 -3.13 -17.37
C ALA A 53 -23.47 -2.78 -16.38
N GLU A 54 -24.48 -2.02 -16.81
CA GLU A 54 -25.66 -1.68 -16.02
C GLU A 54 -26.42 -2.94 -15.62
N LYS A 55 -26.69 -3.85 -16.57
CA LYS A 55 -27.34 -5.15 -16.32
C LYS A 55 -26.52 -6.06 -15.41
N ALA A 56 -25.19 -5.98 -15.42
CA ALA A 56 -24.33 -6.78 -14.56
C ALA A 56 -24.30 -6.26 -13.11
N VAL A 57 -24.35 -4.93 -12.93
CA VAL A 57 -24.29 -4.27 -11.62
C VAL A 57 -25.65 -4.26 -10.93
N PHE A 58 -26.72 -4.00 -11.68
CA PHE A 58 -28.08 -3.85 -11.17
C PHE A 58 -28.94 -5.09 -11.44
N ARG A 59 -28.39 -6.30 -11.25
CA ARG A 59 -29.19 -7.52 -11.20
C ARG A 59 -30.04 -7.56 -9.93
N ASP A 60 -31.11 -6.78 -9.91
CA ASP A 60 -32.28 -6.91 -9.04
C ASP A 60 -33.55 -6.90 -9.88
#